data_AF-I4FRV1-F1
#
_entry.id   AF-I4FRV1-F1
#
_cell.length_a   1.000
_cell.length_b   1.000
_cell.length_c   1.000
_cell.angle_alpha   90.00
_cell.angle_beta   90.00
_cell.angle_gamma   90.00
#
_symmetry.space_group_name_H-M   'P 1'
#
loop_
_entity.id
_entity.type
_entity.pdbx_description
1 polymer ?
#
loop_
_entity_poly.entity_id
_entity_poly.type
_entity_poly.pdbx_seq_one_letter_code
_entity_poly.pdbx_strand_id
1 'polypeptide(L)'
;MENLDRLLVRGCNWLKNYLIVNPQMLAKLSTCQTADLTQPSASILMEQSEALAREGKINEAIEGFKIAQKWNPSLRFDPVARANQLANDAKKEK
;
A
#
# COMPACT_ATOMS: atom_id res chain seq x y z
N MET A 1 31.53 -10.73 3.99
CA MET A 1 31.15 -10.94 5.40
C MET A 1 29.65 -10.73 5.49
N GLU A 2 28.92 -11.70 6.04
CA GLU A 2 27.47 -11.60 6.25
C GLU A 2 27.19 -10.62 7.41
N ASN A 3 26.12 -9.83 7.32
CA ASN A 3 25.65 -8.95 8.40
C ASN A 3 24.12 -8.86 8.35
N LEU A 4 23.52 -8.23 9.37
CA LEU A 4 22.06 -8.15 9.49
C LEU A 4 21.42 -7.50 8.25
N ASP A 5 21.97 -6.38 7.77
CA ASP A 5 21.41 -5.67 6.61
C ASP A 5 21.40 -6.54 5.34
N ARG A 6 22.48 -7.28 5.09
CA ARG A 6 22.58 -8.21 3.96
C ARG A 6 21.59 -9.38 4.10
N LEU A 7 21.42 -9.91 5.31
CA LEU A 7 20.45 -10.96 5.59
C LEU A 7 19.01 -10.48 5.35
N LEU A 8 18.68 -9.25 5.79
CA LEU A 8 17.37 -8.66 5.58
C LEU A 8 17.09 -8.45 4.08
N VAL A 9 18.03 -7.89 3.32
CA VAL A 9 17.89 -7.72 1.86
C VAL A 9 17.67 -9.06 1.17
N ARG A 10 18.42 -10.10 1.55
CA ARG A 10 18.21 -11.46 1.01
C ARG A 10 16.81 -11.99 1.33
N GLY A 11 16.33 -11.79 2.56
CA GLY A 11 14.97 -12.16 2.96
C GLY A 11 13.89 -11.42 2.15
N CYS A 12 14.03 -10.11 1.95
CA CYS A 12 13.11 -9.33 1.12
C CYS A 12 13.08 -9.85 -0.33
N ASN A 13 14.24 -10.19 -0.90
CA ASN A 13 14.35 -10.75 -2.24
C ASN A 13 13.65 -12.11 -2.36
N TRP A 14 13.78 -12.99 -1.37
CA TRP A 14 13.08 -14.27 -1.34
C TRP A 14 11.56 -14.10 -1.26
N LEU A 15 11.09 -13.10 -0.53
CA LEU A 15 9.67 -12.82 -0.35
C LEU A 15 9.08 -11.89 -1.42
N LYS A 16 9.84 -11.50 -2.45
CA LYS A 16 9.45 -10.48 -3.43
C LYS A 16 8.02 -10.62 -3.95
N ASN A 17 7.67 -11.80 -4.50
CA ASN A 17 6.35 -12.02 -5.08
C ASN A 17 5.23 -11.93 -4.03
N TYR A 18 5.49 -12.45 -2.83
CA TYR A 18 4.55 -12.35 -1.71
C TYR A 18 4.35 -10.90 -1.28
N LEU A 19 5.43 -10.12 -1.13
CA LEU A 19 5.37 -8.73 -0.69
C LEU A 19 4.65 -7.83 -1.70
N ILE A 20 4.81 -8.09 -3.00
CA ILE A 20 4.14 -7.32 -4.07
C ILE A 20 2.61 -7.42 -3.94
N VAL A 21 2.08 -8.63 -3.77
CA VAL A 21 0.62 -8.83 -3.66
C VAL A 21 0.08 -8.64 -2.24
N ASN A 22 0.96 -8.41 -1.25
CA ASN A 22 0.60 -8.11 0.14
C ASN A 22 1.21 -6.76 0.56
N PRO A 23 0.79 -5.63 -0.06
CA PRO A 23 1.40 -4.32 0.18
C PRO A 23 1.27 -3.85 1.64
N GLN A 24 0.24 -4.27 2.37
CA GLN A 24 0.11 -3.95 3.81
C GLN A 24 1.24 -4.58 4.64
N MET A 25 1.73 -5.76 4.25
CA MET A 25 2.89 -6.39 4.90
C MET A 25 4.18 -5.67 4.50
N LEU A 26 4.32 -5.31 3.22
CA LEU A 26 5.45 -4.51 2.73
C LEU A 26 5.54 -3.14 3.44
N ALA A 27 4.39 -2.49 3.68
CA ALA A 27 4.31 -1.22 4.39
C ALA A 27 4.88 -1.28 5.82
N LYS A 28 4.78 -2.43 6.49
CA LYS A 28 5.33 -2.67 7.84
C LYS A 28 6.82 -2.99 7.83
N LEU A 29 7.38 -3.40 6.69
CA LEU A 29 8.76 -3.85 6.55
C LEU A 29 9.61 -2.79 5.85
N SER A 30 10.01 -1.74 6.58
CA SER A 30 10.75 -0.60 6.03
C SER A 30 12.01 -1.00 5.25
N THR A 31 12.76 -1.99 5.75
CA THR A 31 13.98 -2.51 5.07
C THR A 31 13.67 -3.13 3.70
N CYS A 32 12.45 -3.61 3.47
CA CYS A 32 12.02 -4.18 2.19
C CYS A 32 11.39 -3.15 1.25
N GLN A 33 11.26 -1.87 1.61
CA GLN A 33 10.62 -0.85 0.76
C GLN A 33 11.56 -0.34 -0.33
N THR A 34 12.08 -1.25 -1.16
CA THR A 34 12.86 -0.95 -2.35
C THR A 34 11.94 -0.65 -3.54
N ALA A 35 12.43 0.11 -4.53
CA ALA A 35 11.61 0.53 -5.67
C ALA A 35 10.99 -0.65 -6.45
N ASP A 36 11.73 -1.75 -6.57
CA ASP A 36 11.31 -2.97 -7.25
C ASP A 36 10.24 -3.78 -6.50
N LEU A 37 9.97 -3.44 -5.24
CA LEU A 37 8.84 -3.94 -4.47
C LEU A 37 7.73 -2.89 -4.38
N THR A 38 8.05 -1.64 -4.05
CA THR A 38 7.05 -0.60 -3.78
C THR A 38 6.29 -0.15 -5.03
N GLN A 39 6.96 0.01 -6.17
CA GLN A 39 6.33 0.49 -7.40
C GLN A 39 5.24 -0.46 -7.94
N PRO A 40 5.45 -1.78 -8.08
CA PRO A 40 4.37 -2.70 -8.46
C PRO A 40 3.32 -2.88 -7.35
N SER A 41 3.69 -2.68 -6.09
CA SER A 41 2.76 -2.78 -4.94
C SER A 41 1.79 -1.60 -4.83
N ALA A 42 2.14 -0.44 -5.40
CA ALA A 42 1.39 0.80 -5.22
C ALA A 42 -0.06 0.72 -5.73
N SER A 43 -0.28 0.17 -6.93
CA SER A 43 -1.63 0.00 -7.48
C SER A 43 -2.45 -0.99 -6.67
N ILE A 44 -1.84 -2.08 -6.20
CA ILE A 44 -2.50 -3.08 -5.36
C ILE A 44 -2.92 -2.46 -4.02
N LEU A 45 -2.04 -1.64 -3.42
CA LEU A 45 -2.36 -0.94 -2.18
C LEU A 45 -3.47 0.08 -2.37
N MET A 46 -3.47 0.78 -3.51
CA MET A 46 -4.54 1.71 -3.88
C MET A 46 -5.88 0.97 -3.93
N GLU A 47 -5.97 -0.14 -4.66
CA GLU A 47 -7.20 -0.95 -4.76
C GLU A 47 -7.68 -1.47 -3.39
N GLN A 48 -6.77 -1.98 -2.57
CA GLN A 48 -7.09 -2.40 -1.19
C GLN A 48 -7.60 -1.23 -0.34
N SER A 49 -7.01 -0.05 -0.49
CA SER A 49 -7.46 1.17 0.22
C SER A 49 -8.84 1.61 -0.24
N GLU A 50 -9.17 1.46 -1.53
CA GLU A 50 -10.52 1.72 -2.00
C GLU A 50 -11.55 0.77 -1.37
N ALA A 51 -11.22 -0.52 -1.24
CA ALA A 51 -12.07 -1.49 -0.57
C ALA A 51 -12.29 -1.11 0.90
N LEU A 52 -11.24 -0.75 1.64
CA LEU A 52 -11.34 -0.26 3.01
C LEU A 52 -12.24 0.99 3.12
N ALA A 53 -12.13 1.93 2.18
CA ALA A 53 -13.00 3.11 2.16
C ALA A 53 -14.47 2.72 1.97
N ARG A 54 -14.78 1.82 1.04
CA ARG A 54 -16.14 1.30 0.81
C ARG A 54 -16.70 0.55 2.03
N GLU A 55 -15.83 -0.08 2.81
CA GLU A 55 -16.18 -0.71 4.10
C GLU A 55 -16.39 0.29 5.25
N GLY A 56 -16.09 1.57 5.04
CA GLY A 56 -16.17 2.62 6.07
C GLY A 56 -14.92 2.72 6.96
N LYS A 57 -13.86 1.98 6.65
CA LYS A 57 -12.54 2.04 7.30
C LYS A 57 -11.72 3.21 6.75
N ILE A 58 -12.20 4.43 7.03
CA ILE A 58 -11.70 5.66 6.41
C ILE A 58 -10.24 5.93 6.75
N ASN A 59 -9.86 5.74 8.00
CA ASN A 59 -8.50 6.05 8.45
C ASN A 59 -7.49 5.10 7.81
N GLU A 60 -7.79 3.79 7.77
CA GLU A 60 -6.93 2.79 7.12
C GLU A 60 -6.83 3.04 5.61
N ALA A 61 -7.93 3.42 4.96
CA ALA A 61 -7.92 3.78 3.54
C ALA A 61 -7.03 5.00 3.26
N ILE A 62 -7.14 6.07 4.06
CA ILE A 62 -6.32 7.28 3.92
C ILE A 62 -4.83 6.96 4.08
N GLU A 63 -4.48 6.15 5.09
CA GLU A 63 -3.10 5.71 5.30
C GLU A 63 -2.57 4.92 4.09
N GLY A 64 -3.33 3.93 3.62
CA GLY A 64 -2.98 3.13 2.46
C GLY A 64 -2.82 3.96 1.18
N PHE A 65 -3.72 4.93 0.94
CA PHE A 65 -3.60 5.87 -0.18
C PHE A 65 -2.33 6.73 -0.11
N LYS A 66 -1.99 7.26 1.06
CA LYS A 66 -0.75 8.05 1.24
C LYS A 66 0.49 7.23 0.96
N ILE A 67 0.52 5.97 1.42
CA ILE A 67 1.62 5.05 1.15
C ILE A 67 1.69 4.72 -0.34
N ALA A 68 0.55 4.44 -0.99
CA ALA A 68 0.50 4.18 -2.42
C ALA A 68 1.05 5.36 -3.25
N GLN A 69 0.72 6.61 -2.89
CA GLN A 69 1.27 7.81 -3.53
C GLN A 69 2.78 7.97 -3.29
N LYS A 70 3.26 7.64 -2.09
CA LYS A 70 4.69 7.64 -1.79
C LYS A 70 5.45 6.63 -2.65
N TRP A 71 4.86 5.46 -2.88
CA TRP A 71 5.46 4.38 -3.67
C TRP A 71 5.35 4.61 -5.18
N ASN A 72 4.26 5.24 -5.63
CA ASN A 72 4.09 5.66 -7.00
C ASN A 72 3.64 7.13 -7.07
N PRO A 73 4.58 8.08 -7.22
CA PRO A 73 4.27 9.50 -7.32
C PRO A 73 3.43 9.92 -8.53
N SER A 74 3.18 9.02 -9.50
CA SER A 74 2.27 9.30 -10.62
C SER A 74 0.80 9.32 -10.19
N LEU A 75 0.46 8.77 -9.02
CA LEU A 75 -0.89 8.73 -8.48
C LEU A 75 -1.29 10.12 -7.95
N ARG A 76 -2.14 10.83 -8.69
CA ARG A 76 -2.59 12.20 -8.37
C ARG A 76 -4.06 12.22 -7.95
N PHE A 77 -4.29 12.20 -6.64
CA PHE A 77 -5.59 12.40 -6.02
C PHE A 77 -5.42 12.86 -4.58
N ASP A 78 -6.45 13.42 -3.96
CA ASP A 78 -6.45 13.71 -2.53
C ASP A 78 -6.90 12.46 -1.75
N PRO A 79 -6.06 11.87 -0.87
CA PRO A 79 -6.39 10.65 -0.13
C PRO A 79 -7.65 10.78 0.73
N VAL A 80 -7.86 11.94 1.34
CA VAL A 80 -8.98 12.18 2.26
C VAL A 80 -10.27 12.32 1.47
N ALA A 81 -10.27 13.11 0.41
CA ALA A 81 -11.42 13.28 -0.47
C ALA A 81 -11.79 11.95 -1.14
N ARG A 82 -10.81 11.19 -1.65
CA ARG A 82 -11.04 9.88 -2.30
C ARG A 82 -11.65 8.87 -1.33
N ALA A 83 -11.13 8.76 -0.10
CA ALA A 83 -11.66 7.85 0.91
C ALA A 83 -13.11 8.21 1.30
N ASN A 84 -13.38 9.49 1.56
CA ASN A 84 -14.72 9.95 1.93
C ASN A 84 -15.72 9.80 0.77
N GLN A 85 -15.29 10.07 -0.46
CA GLN A 85 -16.13 9.87 -1.65
C GLN A 85 -16.57 8.40 -1.75
N LEU A 86 -15.62 7.46 -1.75
CA LEU A 86 -15.90 6.03 -1.88
C LEU A 86 -16.82 5.50 -0.77
N ALA A 87 -16.61 5.97 0.47
CA ALA A 87 -17.46 5.58 1.59
C ALA A 87 -18.88 6.13 1.50
N ASN A 88 -19.04 7.36 1.00
CA ASN A 88 -20.36 7.95 0.79
C ASN A 88 -21.10 7.29 -0.37
N ASP A 89 -20.38 6.96 -1.45
CA ASP A 89 -20.95 6.26 -2.60
C ASP A 89 -21.43 4.85 -2.19
N ALA A 90 -20.61 4.09 -1.44
CA ALA A 90 -20.99 2.78 -0.91
C ALA A 90 -22.19 2.82 0.08
N LYS A 91 -22.42 3.94 0.76
CA LYS A 91 -23.61 4.13 1.62
C LYS A 91 -24.88 4.41 0.83
N LYS A 92 -24.79 5.04 -0.35
CA LYS A 92 -25.95 5.34 -1.21
C LYS A 92 -26.44 4.12 -1.98
N GLU A 93 -25.56 3.14 -2.19
CA GLU A 93 -25.85 1.88 -2.87
C GLU A 93 -26.51 0.83 -1.96
N LYS A 94 -26.64 1.12 -0.65
CA LYS A 94 -27.32 0.29 0.34
C LYS A 94 -28.74 0.80 0.61
#